data_AF-A0A0U1NZL0-F1
#
_entry.id   AF-A0A0U1NZL0-F1
#
_cell.length_a   1.000
_cell.length_b   1.000
_cell.length_c   1.000
_cell.angle_alpha   90.00
_cell.angle_beta   90.00
_cell.angle_gamma   90.00
#
_symmetry.space_group_name_H-M   'P 1'
#
loop_
_entity.id
_entity.type
_entity.pdbx_description
1 polymer ?
#
loop_
_entity_poly.entity_id
_entity_poly.type
_entity_poly.pdbx_seq_one_letter_code
_entity_poly.pdbx_strand_id
1 'polypeptide(L)'
;MEPVQLIQSIEQVGCFLQAEGENVRIFNSNRLPDYLINELRTNKCSVLKIMDRDDKAKMAGFIIALPGELYTSTLSKVSVVYIERIGNQWQVWREMYQSNKEKAVSCKHIFTSGTFELVLLKAKSYFDYIGRIKEGSN
;
A
#
# COMPACT_ATOMS: atom_id res chain seq x y z
N MET A 1 14.06 -2.12 15.29
CA MET A 1 13.97 -2.10 13.81
C MET A 1 12.73 -1.30 13.40
N GLU A 2 12.73 -0.59 12.26
CA GLU A 2 11.51 0.08 11.82
C GLU A 2 10.40 -0.94 11.50
N PRO A 3 9.11 -0.69 11.81
CA PRO A 3 8.06 -1.67 11.64
C PRO A 3 7.91 -2.24 10.22
N VAL A 4 8.16 -1.43 9.18
CA VAL A 4 8.12 -1.88 7.77
C VAL A 4 9.26 -2.86 7.48
N GLN A 5 10.48 -2.54 7.93
CA GLN A 5 11.65 -3.40 7.78
C GLN A 5 11.46 -4.73 8.52
N LEU A 6 10.77 -4.70 9.66
CA LEU A 6 10.42 -5.89 10.41
C LEU A 6 9.48 -6.80 9.62
N ILE A 7 8.41 -6.26 9.03
CA ILE A 7 7.48 -7.04 8.18
C ILE A 7 8.25 -7.69 7.01
N GLN A 8 9.07 -6.90 6.31
CA GLN A 8 9.87 -7.40 5.19
C GLN A 8 10.88 -8.48 5.62
N SER A 9 11.53 -8.32 6.77
CA SER A 9 12.48 -9.31 7.31
C SER A 9 11.78 -10.64 7.64
N ILE A 10 10.56 -10.57 8.19
CA ILE A 10 9.73 -11.74 8.48
C ILE A 10 9.34 -12.47 7.18
N GLU A 11 8.97 -11.71 6.14
CA GLU A 11 8.64 -12.27 4.82
C GLU A 11 9.86 -12.93 4.14
N GLN A 12 11.05 -12.35 4.27
CA GLN A 12 12.29 -12.89 3.70
C GLN A 12 12.68 -14.25 4.29
N VAL A 13 12.35 -14.52 5.56
CA VAL A 13 12.55 -15.85 6.17
C VAL A 13 11.42 -16.84 5.83
N GLY A 14 10.48 -16.44 4.97
CA GLY A 14 9.36 -17.27 4.51
C GLY A 14 8.21 -17.38 5.51
N CYS A 15 8.13 -16.44 6.45
CA CYS A 15 7.01 -16.31 7.38
C CYS A 15 6.05 -15.23 6.89
N PHE A 16 4.78 -15.33 7.25
CA PHE A 16 3.77 -14.33 6.87
C PHE A 16 2.97 -13.89 8.08
N LEU A 17 2.59 -12.62 8.11
CA LEU A 17 1.78 -12.04 9.17
C LEU A 17 0.33 -11.88 8.72
N GLN A 18 -0.60 -12.18 9.62
CA GLN A 18 -2.02 -11.87 9.44
C GLN A 18 -2.58 -11.21 10.70
N ALA A 19 -3.36 -10.15 10.52
CA ALA A 19 -4.03 -9.48 11.61
C ALA A 19 -5.30 -10.27 11.98
N GLU A 20 -5.46 -10.59 13.25
CA GLU A 20 -6.64 -11.22 13.84
C GLU A 20 -7.13 -10.33 14.99
N GLY A 21 -7.89 -9.28 14.65
CA GLY A 21 -8.28 -8.24 15.59
C GLY A 21 -7.06 -7.50 16.14
N GLU A 22 -6.86 -7.55 17.46
CA GLU A 22 -5.69 -6.94 18.13
C GLU A 22 -4.46 -7.85 18.17
N ASN A 23 -4.51 -9.01 17.51
CA ASN A 23 -3.43 -9.99 17.50
C ASN A 23 -2.81 -10.14 16.13
N VAL A 24 -1.55 -10.58 16.12
CA VAL A 24 -0.82 -10.92 14.90
C VAL A 24 -0.59 -12.42 14.92
N ARG A 25 -1.13 -13.10 13.92
CA ARG A 25 -0.86 -14.51 13.63
C ARG A 25 0.34 -14.62 12.71
N ILE A 26 1.23 -15.56 13.01
CA ILE A 26 2.44 -15.83 12.24
C ILE A 26 2.27 -17.19 11.56
N PHE A 27 2.38 -17.22 10.24
CA PHE A 27 2.43 -18.45 9.45
C PHE A 27 3.88 -18.88 9.26
N ASN A 28 4.12 -20.19 9.23
CA ASN A 28 5.46 -20.80 9.16
C ASN A 28 6.41 -20.37 10.30
N SER A 29 5.86 -20.19 11.51
CA SER A 29 6.58 -19.68 12.67
C SER A 29 7.81 -20.49 13.08
N ASN A 30 7.91 -21.76 12.65
CA ASN A 30 9.08 -22.61 12.88
C ASN A 30 10.37 -22.09 12.22
N ARG A 31 10.26 -21.17 11.26
CA ARG A 31 11.40 -20.54 10.58
C ARG A 31 11.76 -19.18 11.17
N LEU A 32 10.97 -18.67 12.12
CA LEU A 32 11.11 -17.32 12.61
C LEU A 32 12.14 -17.26 13.75
N PRO A 33 13.26 -16.53 13.60
CA PRO A 33 14.23 -16.35 14.66
C PRO A 33 13.66 -15.60 15.87
N ASP A 34 14.13 -15.95 17.08
CA ASP A 34 13.66 -15.37 18.35
C ASP A 34 13.79 -13.85 18.42
N TYR A 35 14.84 -13.28 17.80
CA TYR A 35 15.02 -11.84 17.78
C TYR A 35 13.89 -11.12 17.01
N LEU A 36 13.39 -11.70 15.90
CA LEU A 36 12.26 -11.14 15.16
C LEU A 36 10.95 -11.27 15.95
N ILE A 37 10.78 -12.35 16.73
CA ILE A 37 9.64 -12.51 17.63
C ILE A 37 9.63 -11.39 18.69
N ASN A 38 10.78 -11.11 19.29
CA ASN A 38 10.91 -10.07 20.30
C ASN A 38 10.70 -8.67 19.69
N GLU A 39 11.25 -8.40 18.51
CA GLU A 39 10.98 -7.14 17.78
C GLU A 39 9.49 -6.99 17.43
N LEU A 40 8.82 -8.07 17.01
CA LEU A 40 7.38 -8.06 16.73
C LEU A 40 6.55 -7.79 17.96
N ARG A 41 6.91 -8.35 19.12
CA ARG A 41 6.23 -8.06 20.39
C ARG A 41 6.34 -6.57 20.75
N THR A 42 7.54 -6.00 20.61
CA THR A 42 7.79 -4.58 20.91
C THR A 42 7.06 -3.64 19.94
N ASN A 43 6.96 -4.02 18.66
CA ASN A 43 6.39 -3.18 17.61
C ASN A 43 4.95 -3.55 17.21
N LYS A 44 4.28 -4.44 17.97
CA LYS A 44 2.98 -5.04 17.61
C LYS A 44 1.94 -4.02 17.17
N CYS A 45 1.77 -2.94 17.93
CA CYS A 45 0.78 -1.90 17.63
C CYS A 45 1.06 -1.19 16.30
N SER A 46 2.33 -0.90 16.00
CA SER A 46 2.74 -0.26 14.75
C SER A 46 2.56 -1.20 13.56
N VAL A 47 2.88 -2.49 13.74
CA VAL A 47 2.68 -3.53 12.72
C VAL A 47 1.18 -3.69 12.40
N LEU A 48 0.32 -3.79 13.41
CA LEU A 48 -1.14 -3.87 13.20
C LEU A 48 -1.69 -2.65 12.46
N LYS A 49 -1.20 -1.44 12.75
CA LYS A 49 -1.59 -0.22 12.02
C LYS A 49 -1.17 -0.25 10.55
N ILE A 50 -0.01 -0.84 10.24
CA ILE A 50 0.42 -1.05 8.86
C ILE A 50 -0.50 -2.04 8.17
N MET A 51 -0.81 -3.17 8.80
CA MET A 51 -1.67 -4.20 8.25
C MET A 51 -3.10 -3.70 7.99
N ASP A 52 -3.68 -2.92 8.90
CA ASP A 52 -4.97 -2.27 8.69
C ASP A 52 -4.94 -1.30 7.49
N ARG A 53 -3.85 -0.55 7.32
CA ARG A 53 -3.67 0.34 6.17
C ARG A 53 -3.60 -0.42 4.86
N ASP A 54 -2.81 -1.48 4.85
CA ASP A 54 -2.61 -2.41 3.74
C ASP A 54 -3.92 -3.06 3.31
N ASP A 55 -4.73 -3.52 4.27
CA ASP A 55 -6.03 -4.12 4.02
C ASP A 55 -7.03 -3.10 3.47
N LYS A 56 -7.07 -1.88 4.02
CA LYS A 56 -7.89 -0.78 3.49
C LYS A 56 -7.50 -0.43 2.05
N ALA A 57 -6.22 -0.41 1.72
CA ALA A 57 -5.73 -0.18 0.37
C ALA A 57 -6.17 -1.30 -0.59
N LYS A 58 -5.99 -2.58 -0.19
CA LYS A 58 -6.46 -3.75 -0.95
C LYS A 58 -7.95 -3.70 -1.24
N MET A 59 -8.77 -3.42 -0.21
CA MET A 59 -10.21 -3.27 -0.35
C MET A 59 -10.62 -2.12 -1.30
N ALA A 60 -9.73 -1.14 -1.50
CA ALA A 60 -9.93 -0.04 -2.43
C ALA A 60 -9.44 -0.34 -3.86
N GLY A 61 -8.98 -1.57 -4.14
CA GLY A 61 -8.50 -1.98 -5.46
C GLY A 61 -7.02 -1.65 -5.71
N PHE A 62 -6.23 -1.45 -4.65
CA PHE A 62 -4.79 -1.31 -4.76
C PHE A 62 -4.05 -2.62 -4.47
N ILE A 63 -2.88 -2.76 -5.06
CA ILE A 63 -1.85 -3.75 -4.75
C ILE A 63 -0.84 -3.08 -3.83
N ILE A 64 -0.37 -3.81 -2.82
CA ILE A 64 0.68 -3.36 -1.91
C ILE A 64 2.03 -3.57 -2.61
N ALA A 65 2.73 -2.49 -2.91
CA ALA A 65 4.10 -2.55 -3.44
C ALA A 65 5.14 -2.52 -2.31
N LEU A 66 4.91 -1.69 -1.29
CA LEU A 66 5.68 -1.67 -0.05
C LEU A 66 4.71 -1.59 1.14
N PRO A 67 4.72 -2.57 2.06
CA PRO A 67 3.80 -2.61 3.21
C PRO A 67 3.81 -1.31 3.99
N GLY A 68 2.63 -0.72 4.19
CA GLY A 68 2.47 0.48 5.00
C GLY A 68 2.96 1.78 4.36
N GLU A 69 3.50 1.75 3.14
CA GLU A 69 4.19 2.88 2.50
C GLU A 69 3.77 3.17 1.06
N LEU A 70 3.70 2.16 0.19
CA LEU A 70 3.45 2.33 -1.25
C LEU A 70 2.39 1.35 -1.77
N TYR A 71 1.37 1.90 -2.41
CA TYR A 71 0.27 1.16 -3.01
C TYR A 71 0.09 1.57 -4.46
N THR A 72 -0.25 0.61 -5.32
CA THR A 72 -0.42 0.84 -6.77
C THR A 72 -1.72 0.27 -7.29
N SER A 73 -2.35 0.91 -8.26
CA SER A 73 -3.54 0.38 -8.94
C SER A 73 -3.49 0.70 -10.43
N THR A 74 -3.68 -0.31 -11.27
CA THR A 74 -3.61 -0.17 -12.73
C THR A 74 -4.98 0.21 -13.29
N LEU A 75 -5.10 1.41 -13.85
CA LEU A 75 -6.35 1.90 -14.47
C LEU A 75 -6.50 1.48 -15.93
N SER A 76 -5.39 1.28 -16.63
CA SER A 76 -5.33 0.78 -18.01
C SER A 76 -3.92 0.29 -18.31
N LYS A 77 -3.69 -0.27 -19.51
CA LYS A 77 -2.37 -0.73 -19.97
C LYS A 77 -1.27 0.35 -19.91
N VAL A 78 -1.66 1.62 -19.86
CA VAL A 78 -0.77 2.78 -19.91
C VAL A 78 -0.97 3.72 -18.73
N SER A 79 -1.74 3.35 -17.71
CA SER A 79 -2.00 4.26 -16.60
C SER A 79 -2.08 3.54 -15.26
N VAL A 80 -1.32 4.07 -14.30
CA VAL A 80 -1.19 3.53 -12.94
C VAL A 80 -1.40 4.67 -11.95
N VAL A 81 -2.10 4.39 -10.86
CA VAL A 81 -2.28 5.30 -9.73
C VAL A 81 -1.47 4.78 -8.55
N TYR A 82 -0.84 5.71 -7.86
CA TYR A 82 0.02 5.45 -6.71
C TYR A 82 -0.56 6.16 -5.49
N ILE A 83 -0.45 5.51 -4.34
CA ILE A 83 -0.53 6.14 -3.02
C ILE A 83 0.80 5.87 -2.33
N GLU A 84 1.54 6.91 -1.98
CA GLU A 84 2.83 6.77 -1.30
C GLU A 84 2.93 7.71 -0.10
N ARG A 85 3.63 7.24 0.93
CA ARG A 85 4.09 8.09 2.03
C ARG A 85 5.44 8.72 1.67
N ILE A 86 5.44 10.03 1.47
CA ILE A 86 6.64 10.81 1.20
C ILE A 86 6.89 11.74 2.40
N GLY A 87 7.88 11.37 3.21
CA GLY A 87 8.13 12.03 4.51
C GLY A 87 6.94 11.90 5.46
N ASN A 88 6.41 13.03 5.92
CA ASN A 88 5.28 13.08 6.85
C ASN A 88 3.92 13.21 6.16
N GLN A 89 3.87 13.07 4.83
CA GLN A 89 2.65 13.22 4.05
C GLN A 89 2.37 11.99 3.20
N TRP A 90 1.09 11.76 2.98
CA TRP A 90 0.56 10.82 2.01
C TRP A 90 0.19 11.58 0.75
N GLN A 91 0.56 11.03 -0.39
CA GLN A 91 0.24 11.59 -1.69
C GLN A 91 -0.45 10.54 -2.54
N VAL A 92 -1.38 10.99 -3.39
CA VAL A 92 -1.95 10.20 -4.46
C VAL A 92 -1.73 10.91 -5.79
N TRP A 93 -1.20 10.19 -6.76
CA TRP A 93 -1.00 10.68 -8.12
C TRP A 93 -1.21 9.57 -9.13
N ARG A 94 -1.40 9.97 -10.38
CA ARG A 94 -1.49 9.07 -11.52
C ARG A 94 -0.32 9.30 -12.44
N GLU A 95 0.27 8.23 -12.91
CA GLU A 95 1.23 8.24 -13.99
C GLU A 95 0.61 7.65 -15.25
N MET A 96 1.04 8.19 -16.39
CA MET A 96 0.71 7.66 -17.70
C MET A 96 1.99 7.31 -18.43
N TYR A 97 1.99 6.15 -19.07
CA TYR A 97 3.12 5.59 -19.79
C TYR A 97 2.79 5.46 -21.27
N GLN A 98 3.82 5.30 -22.10
CA GLN A 98 3.67 4.97 -23.51
C GLN A 98 4.44 3.68 -23.76
N SER A 99 3.98 2.85 -24.69
CA SER A 99 4.69 1.65 -25.10
C SER A 99 6.16 1.97 -25.43
N ASN A 100 7.06 1.12 -24.95
CA ASN A 100 8.52 1.24 -25.12
C ASN A 100 9.16 2.46 -24.45
N LYS A 101 8.48 3.11 -23.50
CA LYS A 101 9.08 4.12 -22.63
C LYS A 101 9.09 3.63 -21.18
N GLU A 102 10.26 3.66 -20.57
CA GLU A 102 10.44 3.34 -19.15
C GLU A 102 9.92 4.44 -18.23
N LYS A 103 9.91 5.69 -18.71
CA LYS A 103 9.47 6.85 -17.94
C LYS A 103 8.02 7.22 -18.25
N ALA A 104 7.33 7.68 -17.22
CA ALA A 104 6.00 8.28 -17.38
C ALA A 104 6.07 9.47 -18.34
N VAL A 105 5.13 9.52 -19.29
CA VAL A 105 4.94 10.64 -20.21
C VAL A 105 4.12 11.76 -19.58
N SER A 106 3.37 11.48 -18.52
CA SER A 106 2.73 12.50 -17.70
C SER A 106 2.49 12.00 -16.27
N CYS A 107 2.58 12.94 -15.32
CA CYS A 107 2.23 12.72 -13.92
C CYS A 107 1.15 13.73 -13.53
N LYS A 108 0.04 13.23 -12.97
CA LYS A 108 -1.05 14.06 -12.45
C LYS A 108 -1.15 13.86 -10.95
N HIS A 109 -0.79 14.90 -10.20
CA HIS A 109 -1.07 14.95 -8.77
C HIS A 109 -2.59 15.00 -8.54
N ILE A 110 -3.09 14.20 -7.59
CA ILE A 110 -4.52 14.13 -7.27
C ILE A 110 -4.78 14.78 -5.91
N PHE A 111 -4.02 14.40 -4.88
CA PHE A 111 -4.23 14.93 -3.52
C PHE A 111 -3.04 14.64 -2.59
N THR A 112 -2.88 15.47 -1.55
CA THR A 112 -1.91 15.30 -0.46
C THR A 112 -2.59 15.52 0.89
N SER A 113 -2.25 14.71 1.89
CA SER A 113 -2.69 14.90 3.29
C SER A 113 -1.68 14.30 4.27
N GLY A 114 -1.69 14.73 5.52
CA GLY A 114 -0.97 14.03 6.60
C GLY A 114 -1.60 12.69 6.99
N THR A 115 -2.83 12.41 6.54
CA THR A 115 -3.58 11.20 6.89
C THR A 115 -3.83 10.31 5.68
N PHE A 116 -3.61 9.01 5.85
CA PHE A 116 -3.81 8.02 4.81
C PHE A 116 -5.28 7.91 4.39
N GLU A 117 -6.20 7.97 5.36
CA GLU A 117 -7.63 7.78 5.15
C GLU A 117 -8.22 8.82 4.19
N LEU A 118 -7.77 10.08 4.31
CA LEU A 118 -8.22 11.15 3.40
C LEU A 118 -7.66 10.95 2.00
N VAL A 119 -6.40 10.50 1.88
CA VAL A 119 -5.79 10.20 0.57
C VAL A 119 -6.48 9.02 -0.10
N LEU A 120 -6.77 7.95 0.64
CA LEU A 120 -7.49 6.79 0.14
C LEU A 120 -8.91 7.15 -0.31
N LEU A 121 -9.61 8.00 0.46
CA LEU A 121 -10.93 8.50 0.09
C LEU A 121 -10.89 9.27 -1.24
N LYS A 122 -9.90 10.17 -1.41
CA LYS A 122 -9.73 10.93 -2.66
C LYS A 122 -9.33 10.03 -3.83
N ALA A 123 -8.53 8.99 -3.58
CA ALA A 123 -8.22 8.00 -4.60
C ALA A 123 -9.46 7.25 -5.07
N LYS A 124 -10.34 6.80 -4.16
CA LYS A 124 -11.62 6.16 -4.50
C LYS A 124 -12.51 7.09 -5.33
N SER A 125 -12.70 8.34 -4.89
CA SER A 125 -13.47 9.32 -5.66
C SER A 125 -12.88 9.57 -7.06
N TYR A 126 -11.56 9.51 -7.19
CA TYR A 126 -10.89 9.60 -8.48
C TYR A 126 -11.18 8.41 -9.38
N PHE A 127 -11.18 7.18 -8.84
CA PHE A 127 -11.56 5.98 -9.58
C PHE A 127 -13.00 6.04 -10.08
N ASP A 128 -13.94 6.47 -9.23
CA ASP A 128 -15.35 6.63 -9.61
C ASP A 128 -15.52 7.63 -10.76
N TYR A 129 -14.81 8.76 -10.69
CA TYR A 129 -14.81 9.76 -11.75
C TYR A 129 -14.28 9.21 -13.08
N ILE A 130 -13.16 8.49 -13.05
CA ILE A 130 -12.58 7.87 -14.26
C ILE A 130 -13.49 6.77 -14.81
N GLY A 131 -14.14 5.99 -13.94
CA GLY A 131 -15.13 4.97 -14.34
C GLY A 131 -16.28 5.58 -15.15
N ARG A 132 -16.89 6.64 -14.63
CA ARG A 132 -18.01 7.34 -15.30
C ARG A 132 -17.62 7.90 -16.68
N ILE A 133 -16.41 8.43 -16.82
CA ILE A 133 -15.92 8.93 -18.12
C ILE A 133 -15.81 7.79 -19.14
N LYS A 134 -15.30 6.64 -18.73
CA LYS A 134 -15.16 5.47 -19.62
C LYS A 134 -16.52 4.95 -20.07
N GLU A 135 -17.51 4.91 -19.18
CA GLU A 135 -18.88 4.46 -19.50
C GLU A 135 -19.59 5.42 -20.47
N GLY A 136 -19.44 6.73 -20.30
CA GLY A 136 -20.04 7.73 -21.19
C GLY A 136 -19.32 7.92 -22.53
N SER A 137 -18.19 7.24 -22.75
CA SER A 137 -17.41 7.30 -24.00
C SER A 137 -17.60 6.09 -24.92
N ASN A 138 -18.48 5.15 -24.53
CA ASN A 138 -18.82 3.94 -25.29
C ASN A 138 -20.16 4.09 -26.01
#